data_AF-A0A842T349-F1
#
_entry.id   AF-A0A842T349-F1
#
_cell.length_a   1.000
_cell.length_b   1.000
_cell.length_c   1.000
_cell.angle_alpha   90.00
_cell.angle_beta   90.00
_cell.angle_gamma   90.00
#
_symmetry.space_group_name_H-M   'P 1'
#
loop_
_entity.id
_entity.type
_entity.pdbx_description
1 polymer ?
#
loop_
_entity_poly.entity_id
_entity_poly.type
_entity_poly.pdbx_seq_one_letter_code
_entity_poly.pdbx_strand_id
1 'polypeptide(L)'
;MIRLLTQTIANWTTIIIAPIMTVLVANRFWQFYKETGKINYIRLSIFAIFLAFAWAIIPTNLSEVPPFDIFINQNIIGTDEATINPYSIAIGLMVSFSLCMIAYANRWESLYYVPLFLYAGVIISYTLNNFNSAYFIVNQIYIYSAGIIGVIFFYITGIRLKDNGSLGLGVFFTLSYASLVAGENIIGDVFTFLIGVFGLIFALGYFTPYKVSEVSEK
;
A
#
# COMPACT_ATOMS: atom_id res chain seq x y z
N MET A 1 8.43 -28.87 -1.48
CA MET A 1 9.11 -28.69 -0.18
C MET A 1 9.75 -27.31 -0.06
N ILE A 2 10.64 -26.89 -0.98
CA ILE A 2 11.27 -25.56 -0.94
C ILE A 2 10.23 -24.42 -0.99
N ARG A 3 9.30 -24.44 -1.96
CA ARG A 3 8.22 -23.44 -2.08
C ARG A 3 7.36 -23.32 -0.81
N LEU A 4 6.95 -24.45 -0.24
CA LEU A 4 6.14 -24.46 0.98
C LEU A 4 6.88 -23.77 2.15
N LEU A 5 8.20 -23.99 2.24
CA LEU A 5 9.05 -23.42 3.27
C LEU A 5 9.23 -21.91 3.05
N THR A 6 9.46 -21.47 1.81
CA THR A 6 9.56 -20.03 1.47
C THR A 6 8.25 -19.29 1.69
N GLN A 7 7.13 -19.85 1.25
CA GLN A 7 5.79 -19.30 1.48
C GLN A 7 5.48 -19.18 2.97
N THR A 8 5.75 -20.23 3.76
CA THR A 8 5.49 -20.21 5.21
C THR A 8 6.30 -19.11 5.91
N ILE A 9 7.59 -18.97 5.58
CA ILE A 9 8.44 -17.92 6.15
C ILE A 9 7.94 -16.53 5.72
N ALA A 10 7.62 -16.34 4.44
CA ALA A 10 7.14 -15.07 3.92
C ALA A 10 5.81 -14.64 4.57
N ASN A 11 4.87 -15.57 4.70
CA ASN A 11 3.55 -15.33 5.30
C ASN A 11 3.68 -14.95 6.77
N TRP A 12 4.40 -15.73 7.59
CA TRP A 12 4.60 -15.38 9.01
C TRP A 12 5.35 -14.07 9.21
N THR A 13 6.37 -13.82 8.40
CA THR A 13 7.15 -12.58 8.43
C THR A 13 6.23 -11.38 8.24
N THR A 14 5.41 -11.41 7.19
CA THR A 14 4.52 -10.29 6.86
C THR A 14 3.33 -10.15 7.80
N ILE A 15 2.76 -11.26 8.30
CA ILE A 15 1.72 -11.25 9.35
C ILE A 15 2.20 -10.52 10.61
N ILE A 16 3.45 -10.74 11.02
CA ILE A 16 4.03 -10.12 12.22
C ILE A 16 4.48 -8.68 11.94
N ILE A 17 5.14 -8.47 10.80
CA ILE A 17 5.76 -7.17 10.50
C ILE A 17 4.72 -6.13 10.07
N ALA A 18 3.65 -6.48 9.35
CA ALA A 18 2.65 -5.51 8.90
C ALA A 18 1.97 -4.72 10.05
N PRO A 19 1.53 -5.36 11.15
CA PRO A 19 1.07 -4.64 12.35
C PRO A 19 2.14 -3.72 12.93
N ILE A 20 3.37 -4.20 13.08
CA ILE A 20 4.49 -3.43 13.65
C ILE A 20 4.75 -2.18 12.80
N MET A 21 4.85 -2.33 11.48
CA MET A 21 5.04 -1.21 10.56
C MET A 21 3.92 -0.18 10.69
N THR A 22 2.67 -0.64 10.73
CA THR A 22 1.49 0.23 10.85
C THR A 22 1.53 1.03 12.15
N VAL A 23 1.84 0.38 13.28
CA VAL A 23 1.96 1.05 14.59
C VAL A 23 3.10 2.06 14.60
N LEU A 24 4.27 1.73 14.04
CA LEU A 24 5.41 2.65 13.98
C LEU A 24 5.11 3.89 13.13
N VAL A 25 4.46 3.73 11.98
CA VAL A 25 4.05 4.84 11.13
C VAL A 25 2.97 5.68 11.81
N ALA A 26 1.97 5.04 12.43
CA ALA A 26 0.91 5.71 13.17
C ALA A 26 1.46 6.55 14.33
N ASN A 27 2.39 5.99 15.10
CA ASN A 27 3.03 6.71 16.21
C ASN A 27 3.78 7.95 15.72
N ARG A 28 4.54 7.86 14.62
CA ARG A 28 5.25 9.01 14.04
C ARG A 28 4.31 10.09 13.48
N PHE A 29 3.15 9.70 12.96
CA PHE A 29 2.11 10.65 12.56
C PHE A 29 1.53 11.35 13.80
N TRP A 30 1.19 10.59 14.84
CA TRP A 30 0.59 11.10 16.07
C TRP A 30 1.53 12.00 16.87
N GLN A 31 2.81 11.65 16.97
CA GLN A 31 3.84 12.47 17.60
C GLN A 31 3.97 13.83 16.89
N PHE A 32 4.05 13.83 15.56
CA PHE A 32 4.09 15.08 14.79
C PHE A 32 2.86 15.96 15.04
N TYR A 33 1.66 15.36 15.07
CA TYR A 33 0.43 16.09 15.36
C TYR A 33 0.43 16.69 16.78
N LYS A 34 0.90 15.93 17.77
CA LYS A 34 1.04 16.43 19.15
C LYS A 34 2.04 17.59 19.27
N GLU A 35 3.14 17.55 18.53
CA GLU A 35 4.19 18.57 18.59
C GLU A 35 3.81 19.86 17.86
N THR A 36 3.10 19.75 16.73
CA THR A 36 2.84 20.89 15.83
C THR A 36 1.40 21.41 15.87
N GLY A 37 0.45 20.62 16.38
CA GLY A 37 -0.99 20.90 16.30
C GLY A 37 -1.57 20.86 14.88
N LYS A 38 -0.78 20.50 13.86
CA LYS A 38 -1.19 20.47 12.45
C LYS A 38 -1.17 19.05 11.89
N ILE A 39 -2.11 18.74 10.99
CA ILE A 39 -2.15 17.47 10.27
C ILE A 39 -1.16 17.54 9.10
N ASN A 40 -0.17 16.64 9.08
CA ASN A 40 0.70 16.44 7.92
C ASN A 40 0.08 15.40 6.98
N TYR A 41 -0.47 15.86 5.86
CA TYR A 41 -1.17 15.02 4.88
C TYR A 41 -0.29 13.94 4.25
N ILE A 42 1.02 14.18 4.14
CA ILE A 42 1.95 13.16 3.65
C ILE A 42 2.07 12.04 4.68
N ARG A 43 2.34 12.37 5.95
CA ARG A 43 2.44 11.37 7.03
C ARG A 43 1.14 10.60 7.20
N LEU A 44 0.00 11.28 7.05
CA LEU A 44 -1.32 10.64 7.05
C LEU A 44 -1.48 9.67 5.87
N SER A 45 -1.06 10.06 4.67
CA SER A 45 -1.12 9.21 3.48
C SER A 45 -0.23 7.97 3.64
N ILE A 46 0.97 8.13 4.19
CA ILE A 46 1.86 6.99 4.49
C ILE A 46 1.20 6.07 5.51
N PHE A 47 0.62 6.60 6.59
CA PHE A 47 -0.13 5.79 7.53
C PHE A 47 -1.26 5.02 6.85
N ALA A 48 -2.06 5.68 6.00
CA ALA A 48 -3.15 5.05 5.27
C ALA A 48 -2.66 3.95 4.30
N ILE A 49 -1.53 4.14 3.63
CA ILE A 49 -0.89 3.12 2.77
C ILE A 49 -0.52 1.89 3.60
N PHE A 50 0.15 2.07 4.74
CA PHE A 50 0.57 0.94 5.59
C PHE A 50 -0.62 0.25 6.26
N LEU A 51 -1.66 1.00 6.63
CA LEU A 51 -2.92 0.44 7.13
C LEU A 51 -3.62 -0.41 6.07
N ALA A 52 -3.72 0.09 4.84
CA ALA A 52 -4.29 -0.65 3.72
C ALA A 52 -3.43 -1.87 3.36
N PHE A 53 -2.10 -1.76 3.42
CA PHE A 53 -1.20 -2.90 3.28
C PHE A 53 -1.45 -3.98 4.34
N ALA A 54 -1.56 -3.58 5.61
CA ALA A 54 -1.88 -4.52 6.69
C ALA A 54 -3.26 -5.16 6.50
N TRP A 55 -4.25 -4.39 6.03
CA TRP A 55 -5.58 -4.91 5.71
C TRP A 55 -5.56 -5.91 4.54
N ALA A 56 -4.74 -5.68 3.51
CA ALA A 56 -4.59 -6.63 2.41
C ALA A 56 -3.87 -7.91 2.86
N ILE A 57 -2.74 -7.77 3.55
CA ILE A 57 -1.79 -8.87 3.73
C ILE A 57 -2.13 -9.77 4.92
N ILE A 58 -2.55 -9.21 6.06
CA ILE A 58 -2.77 -10.01 7.27
C ILE A 58 -3.87 -11.06 7.06
N PRO A 59 -5.09 -10.69 6.59
CA PRO A 59 -6.16 -11.66 6.41
C PRO A 59 -5.83 -12.69 5.32
N THR A 60 -5.26 -12.25 4.20
CA THR A 60 -4.84 -13.14 3.11
C THR A 60 -3.82 -14.16 3.59
N ASN A 61 -2.75 -13.73 4.26
CA ASN A 61 -1.69 -14.65 4.68
C ASN A 61 -2.13 -15.54 5.84
N LEU A 62 -2.96 -15.06 6.78
CA LEU A 62 -3.52 -15.92 7.82
C LEU A 62 -4.47 -16.98 7.25
N SER A 63 -5.14 -16.70 6.13
CA SER A 63 -6.01 -17.68 5.45
C SER A 63 -5.24 -18.85 4.81
N GLU A 64 -3.92 -18.73 4.67
CA GLU A 64 -3.03 -19.74 4.09
C GLU A 64 -2.23 -20.52 5.13
N VAL A 65 -2.37 -20.19 6.43
CA VAL A 65 -1.49 -20.71 7.48
C VAL A 65 -2.30 -21.38 8.60
N PRO A 66 -2.01 -22.65 8.94
CA PRO A 66 -2.67 -23.33 10.06
C PRO A 66 -2.30 -22.73 11.44
N PRO A 67 -3.24 -22.71 12.42
CA PRO A 67 -4.63 -23.19 12.35
C PRO A 67 -5.63 -22.12 11.87
N PHE A 68 -5.16 -20.97 11.37
CA PHE A 68 -6.01 -19.82 11.06
C PHE A 68 -6.79 -19.97 9.77
N ASP A 69 -6.31 -20.80 8.84
CA ASP A 69 -7.00 -21.26 7.62
C ASP A 69 -8.41 -21.81 7.87
N ILE A 70 -8.66 -22.38 9.06
CA ILE A 70 -9.99 -22.88 9.47
C ILE A 70 -10.95 -21.73 9.82
N PHE A 71 -10.44 -20.65 10.40
CA PHE A 71 -11.25 -19.53 10.89
C PHE A 71 -11.43 -18.42 9.86
N ILE A 72 -10.54 -18.34 8.89
CA ILE A 72 -10.45 -17.24 7.95
C ILE A 72 -10.83 -17.74 6.55
N ASN A 73 -12.03 -17.38 6.12
CA ASN A 73 -12.59 -17.84 4.85
C ASN A 73 -12.05 -17.02 3.67
N GLN A 74 -11.25 -17.67 2.82
CA GLN A 74 -10.69 -17.11 1.59
C GLN A 74 -11.74 -16.54 0.64
N ASN A 75 -12.95 -17.13 0.59
CA ASN A 75 -14.03 -16.66 -0.29
C ASN A 75 -14.61 -15.31 0.17
N ILE A 76 -14.45 -14.94 1.45
CA ILE A 76 -14.95 -13.68 1.99
C ILE A 76 -13.92 -12.57 1.81
N ILE A 77 -12.64 -12.87 2.04
CA ILE A 77 -11.55 -11.90 1.95
C ILE A 77 -11.17 -11.64 0.49
N GLY A 78 -11.23 -12.68 -0.34
CA GLY A 78 -10.67 -12.70 -1.67
C GLY A 78 -9.14 -12.63 -1.65
N THR A 79 -8.50 -13.37 -2.54
CA THR A 79 -7.03 -13.42 -2.63
C THR A 79 -6.52 -12.92 -3.98
N ASP A 80 -7.43 -12.49 -4.84
CA ASP A 80 -7.17 -12.12 -6.22
C ASP A 80 -7.48 -10.63 -6.43
N GLU A 81 -6.59 -9.91 -7.10
CA GLU A 81 -6.81 -8.50 -7.44
C GLU A 81 -7.77 -8.29 -8.61
N ALA A 82 -8.03 -9.33 -9.42
CA ALA A 82 -8.90 -9.24 -10.58
C ALA A 82 -10.39 -9.20 -10.24
N THR A 83 -10.79 -9.55 -9.01
CA THR A 83 -12.17 -9.42 -8.53
C THR A 83 -12.29 -8.32 -7.46
N ILE A 84 -13.46 -7.68 -7.36
CA ILE A 84 -13.69 -6.68 -6.30
C ILE A 84 -14.01 -7.41 -4.99
N ASN A 85 -13.04 -7.42 -4.08
CA ASN A 85 -13.08 -8.09 -2.78
C ASN A 85 -12.27 -7.27 -1.75
N PRO A 86 -12.33 -7.57 -0.45
CA PRO A 86 -11.56 -6.84 0.57
C PRO A 86 -10.06 -6.67 0.25
N TYR A 87 -9.40 -7.70 -0.30
CA TYR A 87 -7.99 -7.63 -0.69
C TYR A 87 -7.72 -6.60 -1.79
N SER A 88 -8.48 -6.67 -2.89
CA SER A 88 -8.32 -5.72 -4.00
C SER A 88 -8.78 -4.31 -3.64
N ILE A 89 -9.78 -4.18 -2.76
CA ILE A 89 -10.17 -2.91 -2.15
C ILE A 89 -8.99 -2.26 -1.44
N ALA A 90 -8.30 -3.02 -0.59
CA ALA A 90 -7.15 -2.56 0.15
C ALA A 90 -5.99 -2.15 -0.79
N ILE A 91 -5.69 -2.93 -1.83
CA ILE A 91 -4.69 -2.57 -2.84
C ILE A 91 -5.06 -1.27 -3.56
N GLY A 92 -6.32 -1.13 -4.00
CA GLY A 92 -6.77 0.07 -4.68
C GLY A 92 -6.71 1.33 -3.80
N LEU A 93 -6.94 1.19 -2.49
CA LEU A 93 -6.69 2.27 -1.52
C LEU A 93 -5.20 2.59 -1.41
N MET A 94 -4.32 1.59 -1.33
CA MET A 94 -2.86 1.81 -1.28
C MET A 94 -2.38 2.63 -2.47
N VAL A 95 -2.72 2.24 -3.70
CA VAL A 95 -2.29 2.96 -4.91
C VAL A 95 -2.94 4.34 -5.01
N SER A 96 -4.19 4.51 -4.55
CA SER A 96 -4.86 5.82 -4.52
C SER A 96 -4.18 6.78 -3.56
N PHE A 97 -3.89 6.36 -2.32
CA PHE A 97 -3.15 7.19 -1.36
C PHE A 97 -1.73 7.49 -1.83
N SER A 98 -1.10 6.57 -2.57
CA SER A 98 0.21 6.80 -3.17
C SER A 98 0.18 7.98 -4.15
N LEU A 99 -0.82 8.02 -5.04
CA LEU A 99 -0.99 9.09 -6.00
C LEU A 99 -1.42 10.41 -5.34
N CYS A 100 -2.29 10.37 -4.33
CA CYS A 100 -2.65 11.55 -3.53
C CYS A 100 -1.42 12.19 -2.88
N MET A 101 -0.55 11.37 -2.29
CA MET A 101 0.68 11.85 -1.67
C MET A 101 1.65 12.43 -2.70
N ILE A 102 1.79 11.79 -3.86
CA ILE A 102 2.59 12.32 -4.99
C ILE A 102 2.04 13.67 -5.44
N ALA A 103 0.72 13.78 -5.66
CA ALA A 103 0.08 15.03 -6.05
C ALA A 103 0.35 16.12 -5.02
N TYR A 104 0.19 15.80 -3.73
CA TYR A 104 0.49 16.72 -2.62
C TYR A 104 1.94 17.18 -2.60
N ALA A 105 2.89 16.25 -2.71
CA ALA A 105 4.32 16.54 -2.78
C ALA A 105 4.71 17.42 -3.97
N ASN A 106 4.03 17.24 -5.09
CA ASN A 106 4.26 18.00 -6.32
C ASN A 106 3.44 19.30 -6.40
N ARG A 107 2.62 19.60 -5.38
CA ARG A 107 1.71 20.75 -5.35
C ARG A 107 0.70 20.78 -6.49
N TRP A 108 0.23 19.62 -6.94
CA TRP A 108 -0.84 19.50 -7.91
C TRP A 108 -2.20 19.56 -7.21
N GLU A 109 -2.58 20.76 -6.77
CA GLU A 109 -3.76 21.00 -5.92
C GLU A 109 -5.05 20.41 -6.49
N SER A 110 -5.23 20.50 -7.80
CA SER A 110 -6.39 19.92 -8.51
C SER A 110 -6.46 18.39 -8.43
N LEU A 111 -5.36 17.71 -8.09
CA LEU A 111 -5.24 16.25 -8.08
C LEU A 111 -5.12 15.64 -6.68
N TYR A 112 -5.12 16.44 -5.60
CA TYR A 112 -4.87 15.95 -4.23
C TYR A 112 -5.80 14.82 -3.81
N TYR A 113 -7.07 14.88 -4.18
CA TYR A 113 -8.09 13.89 -3.79
C TYR A 113 -8.63 13.08 -4.97
N VAL A 114 -8.25 13.46 -6.20
CA VAL A 114 -8.78 12.85 -7.43
C VAL A 114 -8.60 11.34 -7.46
N PRO A 115 -7.42 10.76 -7.13
CA PRO A 115 -7.27 9.30 -7.10
C PRO A 115 -8.27 8.60 -6.17
N LEU A 116 -8.49 9.12 -4.96
CA LEU A 116 -9.47 8.57 -4.03
C LEU A 116 -10.90 8.67 -4.56
N PHE A 117 -11.26 9.79 -5.20
CA PHE A 117 -12.59 9.96 -5.80
C PHE A 117 -12.81 9.03 -6.99
N LEU A 118 -11.80 8.86 -7.85
CA LEU A 118 -11.87 7.91 -8.97
C LEU A 118 -12.06 6.49 -8.46
N TYR A 119 -11.29 6.08 -7.45
CA TYR A 119 -11.40 4.75 -6.89
C TYR A 119 -12.74 4.51 -6.18
N ALA A 120 -13.18 5.47 -5.35
CA ALA A 120 -14.50 5.42 -4.74
C ALA A 120 -15.61 5.35 -5.81
N GLY A 121 -15.45 6.06 -6.93
CA GLY A 121 -16.34 5.98 -8.08
C GLY A 121 -16.45 4.57 -8.66
N VAL A 122 -15.34 3.82 -8.77
CA VAL A 122 -15.35 2.41 -9.20
C VAL A 122 -16.16 1.55 -8.24
N ILE A 123 -15.91 1.66 -6.93
CA ILE A 123 -16.58 0.85 -5.90
C ILE A 123 -18.08 1.18 -5.79
N ILE A 124 -18.43 2.47 -5.82
CA ILE A 124 -19.83 2.90 -5.81
C ILE A 124 -20.55 2.44 -7.09
N SER A 125 -19.91 2.54 -8.25
CA SER A 125 -20.52 2.12 -9.51
C SER A 125 -20.73 0.60 -9.56
N TYR A 126 -19.80 -0.19 -9.02
CA TYR A 126 -19.95 -1.63 -8.86
C TYR A 126 -21.17 -2.00 -8.00
N THR A 127 -21.35 -1.33 -6.85
CA THR A 127 -22.46 -1.60 -5.94
C THR A 127 -23.82 -1.14 -6.50
N LEU A 128 -23.88 0.04 -7.12
CA LEU A 128 -25.11 0.58 -7.71
C LEU A 128 -25.60 -0.19 -8.95
N ASN A 129 -24.69 -0.88 -9.64
CA ASN A 129 -25.03 -1.71 -10.82
C ASN A 129 -25.20 -3.19 -10.44
N ASN A 130 -25.74 -3.49 -9.25
CA ASN A 130 -26.03 -4.85 -8.79
C ASN A 130 -24.82 -5.80 -8.85
N PHE A 131 -23.65 -5.35 -8.40
CA PHE A 131 -22.42 -6.15 -8.38
C PHE A 131 -22.00 -6.65 -9.77
N ASN A 132 -22.17 -5.81 -10.79
CA ASN A 132 -21.83 -6.15 -12.18
C ASN A 132 -20.32 -6.44 -12.33
N SER A 133 -20.00 -7.65 -12.81
CA SER A 133 -18.63 -8.12 -13.01
C SER A 133 -17.84 -7.34 -14.07
N ALA A 134 -18.48 -6.54 -14.92
CA ALA A 134 -17.77 -5.63 -15.82
C ALA A 134 -16.85 -4.64 -15.08
N TYR A 135 -17.19 -4.28 -13.83
CA TYR A 135 -16.36 -3.41 -13.00
C TYR A 135 -15.09 -4.08 -12.48
N PHE A 136 -14.97 -5.41 -12.57
CA PHE A 136 -13.74 -6.15 -12.25
C PHE A 136 -12.59 -5.70 -13.14
N ILE A 137 -12.85 -5.57 -14.45
CA ILE A 137 -11.88 -5.09 -15.44
C ILE A 137 -11.49 -3.63 -15.12
N VAL A 138 -12.46 -2.78 -14.79
CA VAL A 138 -12.20 -1.38 -14.45
C VAL A 138 -11.34 -1.25 -13.20
N ASN A 139 -11.64 -2.04 -12.15
CA ASN A 139 -10.87 -2.09 -10.91
C ASN A 139 -9.43 -2.53 -11.17
N GLN A 140 -9.26 -3.61 -11.93
CA GLN A 140 -7.94 -4.13 -12.29
C GLN A 140 -7.13 -3.08 -13.07
N ILE A 141 -7.72 -2.48 -14.11
CA ILE A 141 -7.06 -1.41 -14.89
C ILE A 141 -6.63 -0.26 -13.98
N TYR A 142 -7.50 0.16 -13.05
CA TYR A 142 -7.17 1.22 -12.11
C TYR A 142 -5.98 0.82 -11.23
N ILE A 143 -6.00 -0.36 -10.59
CA ILE A 143 -4.94 -0.83 -9.70
C ILE A 143 -3.58 -0.87 -10.42
N TYR A 144 -3.53 -1.50 -11.60
CA TYR A 144 -2.28 -1.67 -12.34
C TYR A 144 -1.75 -0.34 -12.89
N SER A 145 -2.62 0.48 -13.50
CA SER A 145 -2.20 1.78 -14.04
C SER A 145 -1.78 2.75 -12.94
N ALA A 146 -2.54 2.85 -11.84
CA ALA A 146 -2.21 3.69 -10.70
C ALA A 146 -0.93 3.21 -10.01
N GLY A 147 -0.72 1.89 -9.90
CA GLY A 147 0.51 1.31 -9.37
C GLY A 147 1.75 1.70 -10.18
N ILE A 148 1.71 1.52 -11.51
CA ILE A 148 2.81 1.91 -12.41
C ILE A 148 3.08 3.42 -12.33
N ILE A 149 2.03 4.24 -12.44
CA ILE A 149 2.14 5.70 -12.36
C ILE A 149 2.74 6.10 -11.00
N GLY A 150 2.25 5.51 -9.90
CA GLY A 150 2.78 5.74 -8.56
C GLY A 150 4.27 5.46 -8.44
N VAL A 151 4.72 4.29 -8.90
CA VAL A 151 6.14 3.92 -8.91
C VAL A 151 7.00 4.93 -9.69
N ILE A 152 6.60 5.26 -10.92
CA ILE A 152 7.32 6.22 -11.77
C ILE A 152 7.44 7.57 -11.06
N PHE A 153 6.32 8.08 -10.55
CA PHE A 153 6.32 9.40 -9.93
C PHE A 153 6.99 9.43 -8.56
N PHE A 154 7.07 8.33 -7.82
CA PHE A 154 7.89 8.27 -6.61
C PHE A 154 9.37 8.46 -6.92
N TYR A 155 9.89 7.78 -7.94
CA TYR A 155 11.28 7.96 -8.35
C TYR A 155 11.54 9.36 -8.89
N ILE A 156 10.66 9.90 -9.75
CA ILE A 156 10.77 11.27 -10.25
C ILE A 156 10.74 12.28 -9.09
N THR A 157 9.78 12.14 -8.18
CA THR A 157 9.61 13.05 -7.03
C THR A 157 10.81 12.96 -6.09
N GLY A 158 11.29 11.75 -5.80
CA GLY A 158 12.46 11.52 -4.96
C GLY A 158 13.74 12.13 -5.54
N ILE A 159 13.97 11.98 -6.85
CA ILE A 159 15.12 12.60 -7.53
C ILE A 159 14.97 14.12 -7.57
N ARG A 160 13.82 14.64 -8.00
CA ARG A 160 13.58 16.08 -8.19
C ARG A 160 13.62 16.86 -6.88
N LEU A 161 12.98 16.34 -5.84
CA LEU A 161 12.91 16.98 -4.51
C LEU A 161 14.06 16.56 -3.59
N LYS A 162 14.97 15.68 -4.05
CA LYS A 162 16.05 15.09 -3.23
C LYS A 162 15.50 14.49 -1.92
N ASP A 163 14.34 13.85 -2.02
CA ASP A 163 13.61 13.30 -0.90
C ASP A 163 13.81 11.79 -0.79
N ASN A 164 14.46 11.37 0.29
CA ASN A 164 14.73 9.96 0.53
C ASN A 164 13.45 9.18 0.86
N GLY A 165 12.42 9.79 1.46
CA GLY A 165 11.19 9.05 1.75
C GLY A 165 10.39 8.69 0.49
N SER A 166 10.33 9.59 -0.49
CA SER A 166 9.75 9.30 -1.80
C SER A 166 10.49 8.15 -2.50
N LEU A 167 11.83 8.14 -2.47
CA LEU A 167 12.62 7.03 -3.01
C LEU A 167 12.35 5.72 -2.26
N GLY A 168 12.26 5.78 -0.93
CA GLY A 168 11.92 4.62 -0.10
C GLY A 168 10.56 4.03 -0.48
N LEU A 169 9.53 4.87 -0.61
CA LEU A 169 8.21 4.41 -1.06
C LEU A 169 8.23 3.90 -2.50
N GLY A 170 9.02 4.50 -3.39
CA GLY A 170 9.25 3.97 -4.74
C GLY A 170 9.79 2.54 -4.73
N VAL A 171 10.78 2.25 -3.89
CA VAL A 171 11.31 0.88 -3.71
C VAL A 171 10.25 -0.05 -3.13
N PHE A 172 9.53 0.37 -2.09
CA PHE A 172 8.45 -0.42 -1.50
C PHE A 172 7.37 -0.79 -2.53
N PHE A 173 6.85 0.18 -3.29
CA PHE A 173 5.85 -0.07 -4.32
C PHE A 173 6.40 -0.88 -5.49
N THR A 174 7.68 -0.75 -5.84
CA THR A 174 8.33 -1.59 -6.85
C THR A 174 8.37 -3.06 -6.42
N LEU A 175 8.74 -3.34 -5.17
CA LEU A 175 8.73 -4.69 -4.62
C LEU A 175 7.31 -5.26 -4.57
N SER A 176 6.33 -4.46 -4.13
CA SER A 176 4.92 -4.86 -4.10
C SER A 176 4.37 -5.17 -5.49
N TYR A 177 4.68 -4.34 -6.49
CA TYR A 177 4.26 -4.57 -7.86
C TYR A 177 4.96 -5.80 -8.47
N ALA A 178 6.26 -5.97 -8.21
CA ALA A 178 7.00 -7.15 -8.64
C ALA A 178 6.44 -8.44 -8.03
N SER A 179 6.03 -8.41 -6.75
CA SER A 179 5.37 -9.54 -6.09
C SER A 179 4.03 -9.88 -6.76
N LEU A 180 3.22 -8.87 -7.06
CA LEU A 180 1.93 -9.04 -7.74
C LEU A 180 2.11 -9.68 -9.12
N VAL A 181 3.06 -9.18 -9.92
CA VAL A 181 3.33 -9.70 -11.28
C VAL A 181 3.99 -11.08 -11.27
N ALA A 182 4.84 -11.36 -10.28
CA ALA A 182 5.50 -12.66 -10.15
C ALA A 182 4.48 -13.78 -9.80
N GLY A 183 3.40 -13.45 -9.09
CA GLY A 183 2.36 -14.39 -8.68
C GLY A 183 2.85 -15.43 -7.66
N GLU A 184 2.10 -16.52 -7.52
CA GLU A 184 2.36 -17.56 -6.52
C GLU A 184 3.51 -18.51 -6.91
N ASN A 185 4.75 -18.04 -6.78
CA ASN A 185 5.96 -18.84 -6.96
C ASN A 185 7.07 -18.41 -6.00
N ILE A 186 8.20 -19.13 -6.03
CA ILE A 186 9.34 -18.84 -5.14
C ILE A 186 9.83 -17.39 -5.30
N ILE A 187 9.75 -16.81 -6.49
CA ILE A 187 10.16 -15.43 -6.74
C ILE A 187 9.17 -14.46 -6.06
N GLY A 188 7.87 -14.71 -6.16
CA GLY A 188 6.82 -13.99 -5.44
C GLY A 188 6.97 -14.07 -3.92
N ASP A 189 7.31 -15.25 -3.38
CA ASP A 189 7.58 -15.44 -1.95
C ASP A 189 8.76 -14.58 -1.49
N VAL A 190 9.84 -14.54 -2.29
CA VAL A 190 11.03 -13.71 -2.01
C VAL A 190 10.67 -12.23 -2.05
N PHE A 191 9.88 -11.77 -3.03
CA PHE A 191 9.43 -10.38 -3.04
C PHE A 191 8.54 -10.05 -1.84
N THR A 192 7.62 -10.94 -1.48
CA THR A 192 6.76 -10.80 -0.28
C THR A 192 7.61 -10.63 0.99
N PHE A 193 8.64 -11.46 1.16
CA PHE A 193 9.59 -11.33 2.26
C PHE A 193 10.33 -9.99 2.22
N LEU A 194 10.84 -9.59 1.05
CA LEU A 194 11.55 -8.32 0.87
C LEU A 194 10.66 -7.10 1.15
N ILE A 195 9.37 -7.15 0.81
CA ILE A 195 8.39 -6.10 1.15
C ILE A 195 8.32 -5.94 2.68
N GLY A 196 8.24 -7.05 3.42
CA GLY A 196 8.23 -7.03 4.88
C GLY A 196 9.51 -6.40 5.46
N VAL A 197 10.68 -6.88 5.03
CA VAL A 197 11.98 -6.37 5.50
C VAL A 197 12.15 -4.89 5.17
N PHE A 198 11.93 -4.51 3.92
CA PHE A 198 12.12 -3.13 3.47
C PHE A 198 11.08 -2.19 4.09
N GLY A 199 9.82 -2.62 4.16
CA GLY A 199 8.76 -1.86 4.81
C GLY A 199 9.09 -1.58 6.27
N LEU A 200 9.70 -2.52 6.99
CA LEU A 200 10.12 -2.32 8.38
C LEU A 200 11.25 -1.28 8.47
N ILE A 201 12.25 -1.35 7.59
CA ILE A 201 13.31 -0.34 7.50
C ILE A 201 12.70 1.05 7.25
N PHE A 202 11.73 1.15 6.34
CA PHE A 202 11.00 2.40 6.10
C PHE A 202 10.22 2.86 7.34
N ALA A 203 9.51 1.94 8.00
CA ALA A 203 8.71 2.21 9.18
C ALA A 203 9.53 2.68 10.39
N LEU A 204 10.79 2.24 10.51
CA LEU A 204 11.74 2.69 11.54
C LEU A 204 12.26 4.11 11.29
N GLY A 205 12.05 4.69 10.11
CA GLY A 205 12.41 6.08 9.81
C GLY A 205 13.80 6.29 9.22
N TYR A 206 14.46 5.24 8.73
CA TYR A 206 15.66 5.39 7.90
C TYR A 206 15.39 6.19 6.62
N PHE A 207 14.16 6.10 6.11
CA PHE A 207 13.65 6.95 5.06
C PHE A 207 12.69 7.97 5.68
N THR A 208 13.18 9.19 5.90
CA THR A 208 12.36 10.31 6.37
C THR A 208 11.72 10.99 5.16
N PRO A 209 10.39 10.90 5.00
CA PRO A 209 9.69 11.55 3.91
C PRO A 209 9.60 13.03 4.14
N TYR A 210 10.00 13.78 3.11
CA TYR A 210 9.85 15.22 2.95
C TYR A 210 10.41 15.97 4.14
N LYS A 211 11.69 16.33 4.07
CA LYS A 211 12.35 17.18 5.06
C LYS A 211 11.41 18.34 5.42
N VAL A 212 11.07 18.42 6.70
CA VAL A 212 10.14 19.40 7.29
C VAL A 212 10.63 20.86 7.09
N SER A 213 11.78 21.08 6.46
CA SER A 213 12.53 22.33 6.47
C SER A 213 12.20 23.37 5.39
N GLU A 214 11.25 23.15 4.47
CA GLU A 214 10.94 24.16 3.43
C GLU A 214 9.44 24.35 3.12
N VAL A 215 8.56 23.85 3.99
CA VAL A 215 7.14 24.26 3.96
C VAL A 215 6.95 25.36 5.00
N SER A 216 7.74 26.43 4.89
CA SER A 216 7.31 27.71 5.43
C SER A 216 6.11 28.13 4.57
N GLU A 217 4.91 27.99 5.11
CA GLU A 217 3.74 28.73 4.67
C GLU A 217 4.18 30.21 4.54
N LYS A 218 4.33 30.67 3.30
CA LYS A 218 4.26 32.09 2.95
C LYS A 218 2.84 32.35 2.47
#